data_AF-A0A7J4HVW9-F1
#
_entry.id   AF-A0A7J4HVW9-F1
#
_cell.length_a   1.000
_cell.length_b   1.000
_cell.length_c   1.000
_cell.angle_alpha   90.00
_cell.angle_beta   90.00
_cell.angle_gamma   90.00
#
_symmetry.space_group_name_H-M   'P 1'
#
loop_
_entity.id
_entity.type
_entity.pdbx_description
1 polymer ?
#
loop_
_entity_poly.entity_id
_entity_poly.type
_entity_poly.pdbx_seq_one_letter_code
_entity_poly.pdbx_strand_id
1 'polypeptide(L)' 'MTKFISIHEAAEIEINEAADFYDRESLGLGSAFLDEIEKAIERISLLPELAPKRAKSERSAFPSFHIH' A
#
# COMPACT_ATOMS: atom_id res chain seq x y z
N MET A 1 5.40 -10.44 -20.46
CA MET A 1 6.16 -10.99 -19.32
C MET A 1 5.67 -10.26 -18.08
N THR A 2 5.01 -10.94 -17.16
CA THR A 2 4.66 -10.37 -15.85
C THR A 2 5.92 -10.31 -14.99
N LYS A 3 6.14 -9.17 -14.33
CA LYS A 3 7.30 -9.00 -13.45
C LYS A 3 6.95 -9.56 -12.07
N PHE A 4 7.85 -10.37 -11.49
CA PHE A 4 7.69 -10.83 -10.11
C PHE A 4 7.67 -9.62 -9.16
N ILE A 5 6.61 -9.52 -8.37
CA ILE A 5 6.46 -8.51 -7.33
C ILE A 5 6.79 -9.16 -6.00
N SER A 6 7.59 -8.48 -5.19
CA SER A 6 7.83 -8.83 -3.79
C SER A 6 7.33 -7.67 -2.95
N ILE A 7 6.50 -7.96 -1.96
CA ILE A 7 6.09 -7.00 -0.95
C ILE A 7 7.16 -7.02 0.14
N HIS A 8 7.56 -5.83 0.60
CA HIS A 8 8.48 -5.72 1.73
C HIS A 8 7.69 -5.95 3.03
N GLU A 9 8.27 -6.64 4.01
CA GLU A 9 7.61 -6.97 5.29
C GLU A 9 6.94 -5.76 5.96
N ALA A 10 7.66 -4.63 6.05
CA ALA A 10 7.08 -3.38 6.58
C ALA A 10 5.83 -2.90 5.81
N ALA A 11 5.81 -3.07 4.48
CA ALA A 11 4.65 -2.70 3.67
C ALA A 11 3.48 -3.66 3.86
N GLU A 12 3.74 -4.95 4.12
CA GLU A 12 2.71 -5.91 4.48
C GLU A 12 2.04 -5.54 5.81
N ILE A 13 2.82 -5.13 6.80
CA ILE A 13 2.30 -4.60 8.07
C ILE A 13 1.43 -3.36 7.83
N GLU A 14 1.94 -2.37 7.09
CA GLU A 14 1.20 -1.14 6.78
C GLU A 14 -0.13 -1.42 6.04
N ILE A 15 -0.14 -2.37 5.10
CA ILE A 15 -1.36 -2.77 4.36
C ILE A 15 -2.39 -3.38 5.31
N ASN A 16 -1.96 -4.27 6.21
CA ASN A 16 -2.85 -4.92 7.17
C ASN A 16 -3.41 -3.92 8.19
N GLU A 17 -2.58 -3.02 8.72
CA GLU A 17 -3.04 -1.96 9.64
C GLU A 17 -4.05 -1.02 8.98
N ALA A 18 -3.85 -0.69 7.70
CA ALA A 18 -4.79 0.11 6.92
C ALA A 18 -6.12 -0.63 6.69
N ALA A 19 -6.08 -1.93 6.37
CA ALA A 19 -7.28 -2.74 6.19
C ALA A 19 -8.10 -2.81 7.49
N ASP A 20 -7.44 -3.04 8.62
CA ASP A 20 -8.06 -3.05 9.95
C ASP A 20 -8.67 -1.67 10.29
N PHE A 21 -7.98 -0.58 9.97
CA PHE A 21 -8.51 0.76 10.15
C PHE A 21 -9.80 0.96 9.35
N TYR A 22 -9.79 0.62 8.07
CA TYR A 22 -10.95 0.81 7.21
C TYR A 22 -12.13 -0.06 7.62
N ASP A 23 -11.90 -1.30 8.05
CA ASP A 23 -12.98 -2.18 8.49
C ASP A 23 -13.65 -1.68 9.79
N ARG A 24 -12.88 -1.03 10.68
CA ARG A 24 -13.42 -0.33 11.86
C ARG A 24 -14.29 0.87 11.50
N GLU A 25 -13.94 1.61 10.45
CA GLU A 25 -14.72 2.78 9.98
C GLU A 25 -16.05 2.34 9.34
N SER A 26 -16.02 1.25 8.56
CA SER A 26 -17.21 0.64 7.97
C SER A 26 -16.94 -0.82 7.65
N LEU A 27 -17.81 -1.71 8.13
CA LEU A 27 -17.74 -3.14 7.84
C LEU A 27 -17.60 -3.40 6.34
N GLY A 28 -16.58 -4.18 5.96
CA GLY A 28 -16.30 -4.57 4.59
C GLY A 28 -15.42 -3.59 3.80
N LEU A 29 -15.14 -2.39 4.33
CA LEU A 29 -14.28 -1.42 3.66
C LEU A 29 -12.81 -1.88 3.64
N GLY A 30 -12.36 -2.60 4.67
CA GLY A 30 -11.03 -3.22 4.70
C GLY A 30 -10.84 -4.23 3.56
N SER A 31 -11.84 -5.07 3.30
CA SER A 31 -11.81 -6.01 2.17
C SER A 31 -11.79 -5.28 0.82
N ALA A 32 -12.64 -4.26 0.66
CA ALA A 32 -12.68 -3.48 -0.58
C ALA A 32 -11.34 -2.74 -0.83
N PHE A 33 -10.67 -2.29 0.22
CA PHE A 33 -9.33 -1.72 0.14
C PHE A 33 -8.30 -2.75 -0.35
N LEU A 34 -8.28 -3.96 0.23
CA LEU A 34 -7.36 -5.02 -0.18
C LEU A 34 -7.55 -5.42 -1.65
N ASP A 35 -8.80 -5.51 -2.12
CA ASP A 35 -9.11 -5.80 -3.52
C ASP A 35 -8.53 -4.74 -4.48
N GLU A 36 -8.56 -3.46 -4.09
CA GLU A 36 -7.96 -2.39 -4.90
C GLU A 36 -6.42 -2.43 -4.89
N ILE A 37 -5.81 -2.82 -3.76
CA ILE A 37 -4.36 -3.04 -3.68
C ILE A 37 -3.93 -4.18 -4.62
N GLU A 38 -4.65 -5.30 -4.63
CA GLU A 38 -4.36 -6.41 -5.53
C GLU A 38 -4.43 -5.98 -7.01
N LYS A 39 -5.53 -5.31 -7.40
CA LYS A 39 -5.67 -4.75 -8.77
C LYS A 39 -4.55 -3.76 -9.11
N ALA A 40 -4.11 -2.96 -8.16
CA ALA A 40 -3.00 -2.04 -8.37
C ALA A 40 -1.68 -2.79 -8.60
N ILE A 41 -1.40 -3.83 -7.82
CA ILE A 41 -0.22 -4.69 -7.99
C ILE A 41 -0.23 -5.37 -9.35
N GLU A 42 -1.38 -5.90 -9.79
CA GLU A 42 -1.54 -6.49 -11.12
C GLU A 42 -1.22 -5.47 -12.22
N ARG A 43 -1.79 -4.27 -12.14
CA ARG A 43 -1.52 -3.18 -13.10
C ARG A 43 -0.03 -2.81 -13.15
N ILE A 44 0.63 -2.72 -12.00
CA ILE A 44 2.07 -2.44 -11.91
C ILE A 44 2.91 -3.58 -12.50
N SER A 45 2.52 -4.84 -12.27
CA SER A 45 3.22 -6.00 -12.84
C SER A 45 3.10 -6.06 -14.36
N LEU A 46 1.96 -5.62 -14.92
CA LEU A 46 1.71 -5.57 -16.36
C LEU A 46 2.40 -4.37 -17.04
N LEU A 47 2.40 -3.20 -16.40
CA LEU A 47 2.88 -1.94 -16.97
C LEU A 47 3.77 -1.17 -15.97
N PRO A 48 4.95 -1.70 -15.61
CA PRO A 48 5.80 -1.11 -14.57
C PRO A 48 6.30 0.31 -14.92
N GLU A 49 6.35 0.66 -16.20
CA GLU A 49 6.74 1.98 -16.71
C GLU A 49 5.71 3.09 -16.39
N LEU A 50 4.44 2.73 -16.11
CA LEU A 50 3.37 3.68 -15.79
C LEU A 50 3.41 4.16 -14.35
N ALA A 51 4.09 3.44 -13.46
CA ALA A 51 4.30 3.91 -12.10
C ALA A 51 5.20 5.15 -12.16
N PRO A 52 4.78 6.30 -11.59
CA PRO A 52 5.64 7.48 -11.55
C PRO A 52 6.94 7.12 -10.85
N LYS A 53 8.08 7.33 -11.55
CA LYS A 53 9.39 7.14 -10.96
C LYS A 53 9.50 8.07 -9.76
N ARG A 54 9.53 7.50 -8.55
CA ARG A 54 9.77 8.28 -7.34
C ARG A 54 11.14 8.94 -7.50
N ALA A 55 11.19 10.27 -7.38
CA ALA A 55 12.44 10.97 -7.14
C ALA A 55 13.09 10.37 -5.87
N LYS A 56 14.42 10.26 -5.85
CA LYS A 56 15.13 9.75 -4.66
C LYS A 56 14.66 10.51 -3.43
N SER A 57 14.28 9.78 -2.39
CA SER A 57 13.62 10.30 -1.20
C SER A 57 14.35 11.51 -0.61
N GLU A 58 13.68 12.66 -0.55
CA GLU A 58 13.90 13.55 0.58
C GLU A 58 13.26 12.84 1.78
N ARG A 59 14.07 12.55 2.80
CA ARG A 59 13.61 12.00 4.06
C ARG A 59 12.65 12.99 4.71
N SER A 60 11.35 12.88 4.44
CA SER A 60 10.35 13.45 5.31
C SER A 60 10.25 12.51 6.51
N ALA A 61 10.87 12.89 7.62
CA ALA A 61 10.57 12.30 8.91
C ALA A 61 9.04 12.35 9.09
N PHE A 62 8.39 11.19 9.16
CA PHE A 62 7.02 11.12 9.67
C PHE A 62 7.08 11.68 11.09
N PRO A 63 6.39 12.80 11.41
CA PRO A 63 6.32 13.25 12.78
C PRO A 63 5.64 12.14 13.59
N SER A 64 6.31 11.65 14.63
CA SER A 64 5.72 10.73 15.59
C SER A 64 4.48 11.39 16.21
N PHE A 65 3.28 11.01 15.76
CA PHE A 65 2.06 11.38 16.44
C PHE A 65 1.93 10.51 17.69
N HIS A 66 2.28 11.06 18.85
CA HIS A 66 1.82 10.54 20.13
C HIS A 66 0.37 10.97 20.31
N ILE A 67 -0.54 10.00 20.41
CA ILE A 67 -1.90 10.24 20.92
C ILE A 67 -1.84 10.06 22.45
N HIS A 68 -2.35 11.07 23.16
CA HIS A 68 -2.38 11.19 24.62
C HIS A 68 -3.16 10.07 25.32
#